data_AF-A0AA43EIE8-F1
#
_entry.id   AF-A0AA43EIE8-F1
#
_cell.length_a   1.000
_cell.length_b   1.000
_cell.length_c   1.000
_cell.angle_alpha   90.00
_cell.angle_beta   90.00
_cell.angle_gamma   90.00
#
_symmetry.space_group_name_H-M   'P 1'
#
loop_
_entity.id
_entity.type
_entity.pdbx_description
1 polymer ?
#
loop_
_entity_poly.entity_id
_entity_poly.type
_entity_poly.pdbx_seq_one_letter_code
_entity_poly.pdbx_strand_id
1 'polypeptide(L)'
;MSSTGSQIDEQLDQWGSRLFNVSTETLPRPPRSTHGRRSSAKPVSAGGRLSTPQARATYVRQKLQAMVRRSPQVVVKLVRAPKGLKGISNNLIYISRYGQLELEDQDALVI
;
A
#
# COMPACT_ATOMS: atom_id res chain seq x y z
N MET A 1 31.00 13.14 5.87
CA MET A 1 29.74 13.73 5.39
C MET A 1 28.68 12.62 5.23
N SER A 2 28.30 11.94 6.32
CA SER A 2 27.58 10.65 6.23
C SER A 2 26.38 10.51 7.19
N SER A 3 25.95 11.59 7.86
CA SER A 3 24.92 11.52 8.90
C SER A 3 23.49 11.56 8.35
N THR A 4 23.25 12.30 7.27
CA THR A 4 21.89 12.47 6.69
C THR A 4 21.35 11.20 6.03
N GLY A 5 22.21 10.42 5.37
CA GLY A 5 21.82 9.15 4.73
C GLY A 5 21.30 8.12 5.74
N SER A 6 21.98 8.01 6.89
CA SER A 6 21.56 7.12 8.00
C SER A 6 20.22 7.55 8.58
N GLN A 7 20.03 8.86 8.81
CA GLN A 7 18.78 9.40 9.35
C GLN A 7 17.58 9.11 8.43
N ILE A 8 17.76 9.25 7.11
CA ILE A 8 16.71 8.92 6.13
C ILE A 8 16.44 7.42 6.12
N ASP A 9 17.47 6.57 6.19
CA ASP A 9 17.29 5.11 6.25
C ASP A 9 16.51 4.67 7.49
N GLU A 10 16.79 5.27 8.65
CA GLU A 10 16.06 5.00 9.89
C GLU A 10 14.58 5.41 9.78
N GLN A 11 14.30 6.58 9.20
CA GLN A 11 12.92 7.02 8.95
C GLN A 11 12.19 6.08 7.98
N LEU A 12 12.85 5.68 6.89
CA LEU A 12 12.27 4.77 5.92
C LEU A 12 12.03 3.39 6.52
N ASP A 13 12.91 2.90 7.39
CA ASP A 13 12.71 1.65 8.09
C ASP A 13 11.49 1.72 9.01
N GLN A 14 11.41 2.77 9.83
CA GLN A 14 10.26 3.03 10.70
C GLN A 14 8.94 3.11 9.90
N TRP A 15 8.93 3.84 8.79
CA TRP A 15 7.75 3.96 7.94
C TRP A 15 7.42 2.66 7.21
N GLY A 16 8.44 1.87 6.84
CA GLY A 16 8.28 0.55 6.24
C GLY A 16 7.44 -0.40 7.09
N SER A 17 7.70 -0.41 8.41
CA SER A 17 6.93 -1.21 9.36
C SER A 17 5.46 -0.81 9.43
N ARG A 18 5.16 0.49 9.36
CA ARG A 18 3.79 1.04 9.51
C ARG A 18 2.98 0.97 8.22
N LEU A 19 3.57 1.31 7.08
CA LEU A 19 2.86 1.50 5.81
C LEU A 19 2.85 0.27 4.92
N PHE A 20 3.88 -0.58 5.04
CA PHE A 20 4.13 -1.63 4.06
C PHE A 20 4.16 -3.04 4.66
N ASN A 21 3.77 -3.19 5.93
CA ASN A 21 3.82 -4.44 6.69
C ASN A 21 5.21 -5.11 6.60
N VAL A 22 6.27 -4.29 6.56
CA VAL A 22 7.64 -4.79 6.57
C VAL A 22 8.00 -5.11 8.01
N SER A 23 7.90 -6.38 8.38
CA SER A 23 8.24 -6.83 9.74
C SER A 23 9.70 -6.54 10.07
N THR A 24 9.93 -5.93 11.22
CA THR A 24 11.25 -5.84 11.88
C THR A 24 11.67 -7.19 12.46
N GLU A 25 10.67 -8.01 12.79
CA GLU A 25 10.83 -9.35 13.30
C GLU A 25 10.92 -10.32 12.13
N THR A 26 12.10 -10.90 11.90
CA THR A 26 12.20 -12.16 11.16
C THR A 26 11.50 -13.22 12.00
N LEU A 27 10.18 -13.34 11.83
CA LEU A 27 9.44 -14.44 12.44
C LEU A 27 10.09 -15.74 12.00
N PRO A 28 10.39 -16.67 12.93
CA PRO A 28 10.99 -17.95 12.57
C PRO A 28 10.12 -18.62 11.51
N ARG A 29 10.75 -18.98 10.39
CA ARG A 29 10.09 -19.72 9.32
C ARG A 29 9.42 -20.95 9.95
N PRO A 30 8.10 -21.16 9.79
CA PRO A 30 7.47 -22.34 10.35
C PRO A 30 8.17 -23.58 9.77
N PRO A 31 8.43 -24.62 10.60
CA PRO A 31 9.09 -25.82 10.13
C PRO A 31 8.30 -26.40 8.95
N ARG A 32 9.01 -26.64 7.86
CA ARG A 32 8.44 -27.20 6.62
C ARG A 32 7.98 -28.61 6.96
N SER A 33 6.67 -28.84 7.10
CA SER A 33 6.18 -30.20 7.32
C SER A 33 6.54 -31.05 6.11
N THR A 34 7.26 -32.15 6.35
CA THR A 34 7.70 -33.09 5.31
C THR A 34 6.55 -34.00 4.83
N HIS A 35 5.32 -33.79 5.32
CA HIS A 35 4.15 -34.57 4.94
C HIS A 35 3.01 -33.65 4.54
N GLY A 36 2.61 -33.78 3.26
CA GLY A 36 1.45 -33.12 2.70
C GLY A 36 1.78 -32.33 1.43
N ARG A 37 1.66 -32.98 0.27
CA ARG A 37 1.41 -32.30 -1.01
C ARG A 37 0.09 -31.52 -0.88
N ARG A 38 0.16 -30.27 -0.43
CA ARG A 38 -0.84 -29.23 -0.71
C ARG A 38 -0.05 -27.96 -0.96
N SER A 39 -0.30 -27.36 -2.11
CA SER A 39 0.30 -26.09 -2.54
C SER A 39 0.11 -25.05 -1.44
N SER A 40 1.13 -24.89 -0.60
CA SER A 40 1.15 -23.83 0.39
C SER A 40 1.20 -22.53 -0.39
N ALA A 41 0.15 -21.71 -0.24
CA ALA A 41 0.22 -20.32 -0.61
C ALA A 41 1.48 -19.78 0.08
N LYS A 42 2.51 -19.45 -0.71
CA LYS A 42 3.74 -18.86 -0.17
C LYS A 42 3.28 -17.63 0.59
N PRO A 43 3.52 -17.50 1.90
CA PRO A 43 3.32 -16.22 2.55
C PRO A 43 4.22 -15.25 1.80
N VAL A 44 3.62 -14.23 1.17
CA VAL A 44 4.34 -13.09 0.60
C VAL A 44 4.78 -12.21 1.77
N SER A 45 5.50 -12.80 2.72
CA SER A 45 6.26 -12.05 3.69
C SER A 45 7.65 -11.90 3.08
N ALA A 46 8.10 -10.67 2.93
CA ALA A 46 9.50 -10.38 2.65
C ALA A 46 10.43 -10.83 3.80
N GLY A 47 9.92 -11.54 4.81
CA GLY A 47 10.48 -11.96 6.09
C GLY A 47 11.65 -12.95 6.05
N GLY A 48 12.53 -12.81 5.06
CA GLY A 48 13.88 -13.34 5.09
C GLY A 48 14.88 -12.51 4.29
N ARG A 49 14.41 -11.64 3.39
CA ARG A 49 15.26 -10.82 2.51
C ARG A 49 15.51 -9.41 3.04
N LEU A 50 14.85 -9.03 4.14
CA LEU A 50 14.89 -7.67 4.72
C LEU A 50 15.31 -7.69 6.20
N SER A 51 16.28 -8.53 6.57
CA SER A 51 16.72 -8.70 7.97
C SER A 51 17.42 -7.45 8.53
N THR A 52 18.12 -6.69 7.69
CA THR A 52 18.82 -5.46 8.11
C THR A 52 17.94 -4.21 7.90
N PRO A 53 18.03 -3.18 8.78
CA PRO A 53 17.38 -1.88 8.58
C PRO A 53 17.63 -1.27 7.20
N GLN A 54 18.86 -1.36 6.69
CA GLN A 54 19.25 -0.82 5.39
C GLN A 54 18.54 -1.51 4.22
N ALA A 55 18.38 -2.84 4.29
CA ALA A 55 17.60 -3.60 3.31
C ALA A 55 16.12 -3.20 3.34
N ARG A 56 15.54 -3.01 4.53
CA ARG A 56 14.15 -2.51 4.68
C ARG A 56 13.99 -1.12 4.10
N ALA A 57 14.88 -0.18 4.43
CA ALA A 57 14.88 1.16 3.87
C ALA A 57 15.00 1.15 2.33
N THR A 58 15.86 0.30 1.77
CA THR A 58 16.02 0.14 0.31
C THR A 58 14.75 -0.39 -0.35
N TYR A 59 14.09 -1.40 0.25
CA TYR A 59 12.80 -1.90 -0.21
C TYR A 59 11.73 -0.81 -0.20
N VAL A 60 11.67 -0.02 0.87
CA VAL A 60 10.74 1.11 0.98
C VAL A 60 11.00 2.15 -0.12
N ARG A 61 12.26 2.51 -0.39
CA ARG A 61 12.60 3.40 -1.52
C ARG A 61 12.09 2.87 -2.85
N GLN A 62 12.34 1.60 -3.15
CA GLN A 62 11.89 0.98 -4.41
C GLN A 62 10.37 1.00 -4.53
N LYS A 63 9.66 0.73 -3.42
CA LYS A 63 8.20 0.74 -3.37
C LYS A 63 7.63 2.14 -3.56
N LEU A 64 8.22 3.15 -2.91
CA LEU A 64 7.87 4.55 -3.10
C LEU A 64 8.11 4.99 -4.55
N GLN A 65 9.26 4.64 -5.14
CA GLN A 65 9.55 4.93 -6.55
C GLN A 65 8.53 4.27 -7.49
N ALA A 66 8.09 3.05 -7.19
CA ALA A 66 7.04 2.38 -7.96
C ALA A 66 5.68 3.09 -7.81
N MET A 67 5.34 3.57 -6.60
CA MET A 67 4.10 4.31 -6.36
C MET A 67 4.09 5.69 -7.04
N VAL A 68 5.18 6.44 -6.99
CA VAL A 68 5.27 7.79 -7.59
C VAL A 68 5.11 7.77 -9.11
N ARG A 69 5.31 6.62 -9.77
CA ARG A 69 5.12 6.47 -11.22
C ARG A 69 3.67 6.59 -11.69
N ARG A 70 2.68 6.49 -10.79
CA ARG A 70 1.25 6.61 -11.15
C ARG A 70 0.50 7.39 -10.08
N SER A 71 -0.49 8.19 -10.47
CA SER A 71 -1.41 8.77 -9.50
C SER A 71 -2.15 7.65 -8.74
N PRO A 72 -2.23 7.71 -7.39
CA PRO A 72 -3.03 6.76 -6.63
C PRO A 72 -4.49 6.80 -7.08
N GLN A 73 -5.09 5.64 -7.28
CA GLN A 73 -6.50 5.47 -7.65
C GLN A 73 -7.22 4.66 -6.58
N VAL A 74 -8.45 5.02 -6.26
CA VAL A 74 -9.28 4.35 -5.23
C VAL A 74 -10.68 4.18 -5.76
N VAL A 75 -11.25 2.98 -5.62
CA VAL A 75 -12.65 2.70 -5.93
C VAL A 75 -13.47 2.82 -4.65
N VAL A 76 -14.54 3.61 -4.70
CA VAL A 76 -15.46 3.79 -3.58
C VAL A 76 -16.83 3.26 -3.98
N LYS A 77 -17.46 2.48 -3.08
CA LYS A 77 -18.85 2.05 -3.23
C LYS A 77 -19.74 2.93 -2.37
N LEU A 78 -20.65 3.68 -3.01
CA LEU A 78 -21.68 4.42 -2.29
C LEU A 78 -22.80 3.45 -1.89
N VAL A 79 -22.91 3.16 -0.59
CA VAL A 79 -23.96 2.29 -0.03
C VAL A 79 -25.10 3.17 0.50
N ARG A 80 -26.36 2.85 0.14
CA ARG A 80 -27.55 3.71 0.33
C ARG A 80 -27.46 5.05 -0.39
N ALA A 81 -27.40 5.02 -1.72
CA ALA A 81 -27.60 6.23 -2.52
C ALA A 81 -29.04 6.75 -2.31
N PRO A 82 -29.24 8.05 -2.05
CA PRO A 82 -30.57 8.63 -2.10
C PRO A 82 -31.11 8.55 -3.53
N LYS A 83 -32.43 8.62 -3.72
CA LYS A 83 -33.06 8.43 -5.05
C LYS A 83 -32.55 9.48 -6.05
N GLY A 84 -31.71 9.06 -7.01
CA GLY A 84 -31.25 9.87 -8.15
C GLY A 84 -29.95 10.66 -7.92
N LEU A 85 -29.48 11.32 -8.99
CA LEU A 85 -28.18 12.03 -9.04
C LEU A 85 -28.05 13.15 -7.99
N LYS A 86 -29.14 13.88 -7.72
CA LYS A 86 -29.17 14.92 -6.68
C LYS A 86 -28.92 14.36 -5.27
N GLY A 87 -29.23 13.08 -5.05
CA GLY A 87 -28.94 12.40 -3.79
C GLY A 87 -27.45 12.18 -3.55
N ILE A 88 -26.71 11.88 -4.61
CA ILE A 88 -25.30 11.53 -4.51
C ILE A 88 -24.36 12.73 -4.67
N SER A 89 -24.87 13.90 -5.12
CA SER A 89 -24.06 15.08 -5.44
C SER A 89 -23.14 15.52 -4.30
N ASN A 90 -23.62 15.51 -3.05
CA ASN A 90 -22.81 15.92 -1.90
C ASN A 90 -21.62 14.99 -1.67
N ASN A 91 -21.81 13.68 -1.88
CA ASN A 91 -20.73 12.71 -1.78
C ASN A 91 -19.73 12.92 -2.92
N LEU A 92 -20.20 13.13 -4.16
CA LEU A 92 -19.33 13.38 -5.31
C LEU A 92 -18.53 14.69 -5.14
N ILE A 93 -19.15 15.77 -4.66
CA ILE A 93 -18.47 17.04 -4.37
C ILE A 93 -17.41 16.84 -3.29
N TYR A 94 -17.72 16.11 -2.23
CA TYR A 94 -16.78 15.83 -1.15
C TYR A 94 -15.59 14.99 -1.63
N ILE A 95 -15.85 13.90 -2.37
CA ILE A 95 -14.83 12.97 -2.87
C ILE A 95 -13.95 13.65 -3.92
N SER A 96 -14.56 14.36 -4.89
CA SER A 96 -13.84 15.13 -5.90
C SER A 96 -13.08 16.32 -5.34
N ARG A 97 -13.22 16.63 -4.04
CA ARG A 97 -12.66 17.85 -3.41
C ARG A 97 -13.06 19.10 -4.18
N TYR A 98 -14.35 19.26 -4.46
CA TYR A 98 -14.88 20.34 -5.31
C TYR A 98 -14.22 20.37 -6.70
N GLY A 99 -14.04 19.21 -7.33
CA GLY A 99 -13.48 19.08 -8.68
C GLY A 99 -11.96 19.11 -8.79
N GLN A 100 -11.23 19.10 -7.67
CA GLN A 100 -9.76 18.96 -7.67
C GLN A 100 -9.29 17.53 -7.98
N LEU A 101 -10.18 16.55 -7.86
CA LEU A 101 -9.94 15.14 -8.19
C LEU A 101 -10.93 14.71 -9.27
N GLU A 102 -10.40 14.10 -10.33
CA GLU A 102 -11.17 13.46 -11.39
C GLU A 102 -11.89 12.22 -10.84
N LEU A 103 -13.17 12.09 -11.20
CA LEU A 103 -13.98 10.93 -10.86
C LEU A 103 -14.32 10.17 -12.13
N GLU A 104 -14.15 8.86 -12.09
CA GLU A 104 -14.55 7.93 -13.14
C GLU A 104 -15.65 7.02 -12.58
N ASP A 105 -16.63 6.65 -13.41
CA ASP A 105 -17.58 5.58 -13.08
C ASP A 105 -16.99 4.18 -13.31
N GLN A 106 -17.79 3.14 -13.07
CA GLN A 106 -17.38 1.75 -13.27
C GLN A 106 -17.05 1.38 -14.73
N ASP A 107 -17.51 2.18 -15.69
CA ASP A 107 -17.32 2.00 -17.13
C ASP A 107 -16.19 2.90 -17.67
N ALA A 108 -15.42 3.53 -16.77
CA ALA A 108 -14.33 4.47 -17.06
C ALA A 108 -14.79 5.77 -17.76
N LEU A 109 -16.05 6.18 -17.55
CA LEU A 109 -16.53 7.47 -17.97
C LEU A 109 -16.23 8.53 -16.89
N VAL A 110 -15.63 9.64 -17.31
CA VAL A 110 -15.37 10.80 -16.43
C VAL A 110 -16.68 11.52 -16.09
N ILE A 111 -16.93 11.81 -14.81
CA ILE A 111 -18.18 12.39 -14.28
C ILE A 111 -17.94 13.73 -13.57
#